data_AF-A0A1Y5FAA2-F1
#
_entry.id   AF-A0A1Y5FAA2-F1
#
_cell.length_a   1.000
_cell.length_b   1.000
_cell.length_c   1.000
_cell.angle_alpha   90.00
_cell.angle_beta   90.00
_cell.angle_gamma   90.00
#
_symmetry.space_group_name_H-M   'P 1'
#
loop_
_entity.id
_entity.type
_entity.pdbx_description
1 polymer ?
#
loop_
_entity_poly.entity_id
_entity_poly.type
_entity_poly.pdbx_seq_one_letter_code
_entity_poly.pdbx_strand_id
1 'polypeptide(L)'
;MKYILLTLIILLSSCSSKSLKNYERRNVEEYYDGIGVVQYFLAELPSWANFSSAGSCHRSLPIRYLHLQNIRNSFSLSYEEAIQFQLMFNELSNQLKTKASAKYIPFKDEEKIFYTVLDKIKAGIRNFVRPKYKVVNLLWLDSALESKKELRKVQALVKSQKFSKGHPVFVSLCLSQVELKNFVRKNGLHLDGAKFLTYEMLNPYNKDSILEPVPMVEINRIFSKKQRINFFLPKEQPSEFKGKFNIHKF
;
A
#
# COMPACT_ATOMS: atom_id res chain seq x y z
N MET A 1 49.38 -56.28 25.18
CA MET A 1 48.68 -55.18 25.90
C MET A 1 48.24 -53.99 25.02
N LYS A 2 48.63 -53.87 23.73
CA LYS A 2 48.15 -52.77 22.86
C LYS A 2 46.70 -52.94 22.36
N TYR A 3 46.23 -54.17 22.20
CA TYR A 3 44.88 -54.44 21.67
C TYR A 3 43.75 -54.39 22.71
N ILE A 4 44.09 -54.40 24.00
CA ILE A 4 43.13 -54.28 25.12
C ILE A 4 42.67 -52.83 25.27
N LEU A 5 43.57 -51.86 25.03
CA LEU A 5 43.22 -50.44 25.08
C LEU A 5 42.26 -50.05 23.93
N LEU A 6 42.43 -50.66 22.76
CA LEU A 6 41.59 -50.38 21.59
C LEU A 6 40.16 -50.93 21.73
N THR A 7 40.01 -52.09 22.39
CA THR A 7 38.70 -52.70 22.67
C THR A 7 37.94 -51.94 23.75
N LEU A 8 38.63 -51.36 24.74
CA LEU A 8 38.02 -50.53 25.78
C LEU A 8 37.46 -49.21 25.22
N ILE A 9 38.12 -48.60 24.23
CA ILE A 9 37.66 -47.36 23.59
C ILE A 9 36.41 -47.60 22.72
N ILE A 10 36.30 -48.76 22.06
CA ILE A 10 35.14 -49.10 21.22
C ILE A 10 33.91 -49.40 22.10
N LEU A 11 34.11 -50.04 23.25
CA LEU A 11 33.01 -50.31 24.20
C LEU A 11 32.45 -49.05 24.87
N LEU A 12 33.28 -48.01 25.08
CA LEU A 12 32.82 -46.72 25.64
C LEU A 12 32.08 -45.83 24.63
N SER A 13 32.14 -46.14 23.32
CA SER A 13 31.43 -45.38 22.28
C SER A 13 30.00 -45.87 22.01
N SER A 14 29.58 -46.98 22.64
CA SER A 14 28.27 -47.60 22.44
C SER A 14 27.29 -47.31 23.60
N CYS A 15 26.94 -46.04 23.81
CA CYS A 15 25.66 -45.62 24.42
C CYS A 15 25.55 -44.09 24.54
N SER A 16 25.36 -43.43 23.40
CA SER A 16 24.52 -42.23 23.38
C SER A 16 23.41 -42.51 22.38
N SER A 17 22.46 -43.35 22.78
CA SER A 17 21.14 -43.24 22.19
C SER A 17 20.70 -41.82 22.57
N LYS A 18 20.61 -40.94 21.57
CA LYS A 18 19.68 -39.82 21.70
C LYS A 18 18.32 -40.51 21.78
N SER A 19 17.92 -40.88 23.00
CA SER A 19 16.52 -40.92 23.37
C SER A 19 15.94 -39.68 22.72
N LEU A 20 15.17 -39.88 21.65
CA LEU A 20 14.42 -38.84 20.98
C LEU A 20 13.61 -38.17 22.08
N LYS A 21 14.15 -37.06 22.59
CA LYS A 21 13.51 -36.24 23.62
C LYS A 21 12.14 -35.95 23.08
N ASN A 22 11.13 -36.53 23.75
CA ASN A 22 9.75 -36.17 23.59
C ASN A 22 9.33 -36.05 22.12
N TYR A 23 9.10 -37.17 21.45
CA TYR A 23 7.91 -37.19 20.59
C TYR A 23 6.70 -37.11 21.53
N GLU A 24 6.45 -35.91 22.07
CA GLU A 24 5.06 -35.53 22.35
C GLU A 24 4.30 -35.90 21.09
N ARG A 25 3.18 -36.62 21.25
CA ARG A 25 2.21 -36.73 20.15
C ARG A 25 2.01 -35.29 19.71
N ARG A 26 2.52 -34.94 18.52
CA ARG A 26 2.24 -33.63 17.92
C ARG A 26 0.74 -33.51 18.02
N ASN A 27 0.28 -32.49 18.75
CA ASN A 27 -1.12 -32.41 19.05
C ASN A 27 -1.80 -32.32 17.69
N VAL A 28 -2.50 -33.37 17.29
CA VAL A 28 -3.05 -33.44 15.93
C VAL A 28 -4.14 -32.35 15.82
N GLU A 29 -4.69 -31.94 16.97
CA GLU A 29 -5.51 -30.74 17.16
C GLU A 29 -4.81 -29.45 16.69
N GLU A 30 -3.49 -29.33 16.70
CA GLU A 30 -2.78 -28.17 16.13
C GLU A 30 -2.82 -28.14 14.58
N TYR A 31 -3.11 -29.30 13.96
CA TYR A 31 -3.41 -29.42 12.52
C TYR A 31 -4.92 -29.41 12.22
N TYR A 32 -5.77 -29.62 13.23
CA TYR A 32 -7.23 -29.73 13.13
C TYR A 32 -8.00 -28.61 13.83
N ASP A 33 -7.33 -27.66 14.48
CA ASP A 33 -7.85 -26.34 14.81
C ASP A 33 -8.15 -25.69 13.47
N GLY A 34 -9.39 -25.86 13.03
CA GLY A 34 -9.86 -25.53 11.71
C GLY A 34 -9.32 -24.17 11.31
N ILE A 35 -8.65 -24.12 10.16
CA ILE A 35 -8.10 -22.92 9.53
C ILE A 35 -9.09 -21.79 9.81
N GLY A 36 -8.79 -20.95 10.80
CA GLY A 36 -9.67 -19.86 11.17
C GLY A 36 -9.95 -19.06 9.90
N VAL A 37 -11.18 -18.59 9.72
CA VAL A 37 -11.51 -17.78 8.54
C VAL A 37 -10.58 -16.56 8.55
N VAL A 38 -9.57 -16.57 7.68
CA VAL A 38 -8.61 -15.48 7.60
C VAL A 38 -9.29 -14.30 6.90
N GLN A 39 -9.55 -13.25 7.66
CA GLN A 39 -10.17 -12.04 7.12
C GLN A 39 -9.12 -11.18 6.41
N TYR A 40 -9.21 -11.07 5.09
CA TYR A 40 -8.29 -10.25 4.27
C TYR A 40 -8.73 -8.79 4.10
N PHE A 41 -9.98 -8.47 4.45
CA PHE A 41 -10.56 -7.13 4.31
C PHE A 41 -10.98 -6.57 5.66
N LEU A 42 -10.76 -5.29 5.88
CA LEU A 42 -11.38 -4.61 7.01
C LEU A 42 -12.88 -4.36 6.75
N ALA A 43 -13.61 -4.03 7.81
CA ALA A 43 -14.99 -3.60 7.68
C ALA A 43 -15.10 -2.39 6.73
N GLU A 44 -16.15 -2.36 5.92
CA GLU A 44 -16.42 -1.23 5.04
C GLU A 44 -16.70 0.03 5.86
N LEU A 45 -16.07 1.14 5.48
CA LEU A 45 -16.38 2.42 6.07
C LEU A 45 -17.77 2.88 5.60
N PRO A 46 -18.65 3.33 6.51
CA PRO A 46 -19.89 3.97 6.11
C PRO A 46 -19.59 5.29 5.38
N SER A 47 -20.53 5.72 4.53
CA SER A 47 -20.35 6.91 3.67
C SER A 47 -20.02 8.19 4.46
N TRP A 48 -20.61 8.37 5.65
CA TRP A 48 -20.33 9.52 6.51
C TRP A 48 -18.88 9.56 7.03
N ALA A 49 -18.23 8.40 7.17
CA ALA A 49 -16.85 8.28 7.61
C ALA A 49 -15.85 8.40 6.45
N ASN A 50 -16.34 8.45 5.20
CA ASN A 50 -15.50 8.57 4.00
C ASN A 50 -15.11 10.04 3.73
N PHE A 51 -14.53 10.68 4.74
CA PHE A 51 -14.13 12.09 4.74
C PHE A 51 -12.61 12.21 4.95
N SER A 52 -12.01 13.22 4.30
CA SER A 52 -10.62 13.61 4.52
C SER A 52 -10.58 14.93 5.26
N SER A 53 -10.15 14.92 6.53
CA SER A 53 -10.00 16.14 7.32
C SER A 53 -8.88 17.05 6.79
N ALA A 54 -7.76 16.46 6.36
CA ALA A 54 -6.67 17.24 5.78
C ALA A 54 -7.05 17.86 4.43
N GLY A 55 -7.83 17.14 3.61
CA GLY A 55 -8.33 17.62 2.31
C GLY A 55 -9.65 18.40 2.36
N SER A 56 -10.30 18.47 3.54
CA SER A 56 -11.62 19.09 3.75
C SER A 56 -12.70 18.62 2.75
N CYS A 57 -12.79 17.31 2.48
CA CYS A 57 -13.63 16.77 1.41
C CYS A 57 -14.24 15.41 1.73
N HIS A 58 -15.44 15.16 1.20
CA HIS A 58 -16.01 13.81 1.12
C HIS A 58 -15.53 13.11 -0.15
N ARG A 59 -15.08 11.87 0.01
CA ARG A 59 -14.66 11.04 -1.13
C ARG A 59 -15.88 10.40 -1.78
N SER A 60 -15.90 10.38 -3.10
CA SER A 60 -17.01 9.84 -3.90
C SER A 60 -17.18 8.33 -3.78
N LEU A 61 -16.05 7.61 -3.65
CA LEU A 61 -16.01 6.15 -3.57
C LEU A 61 -15.41 5.72 -2.22
N PRO A 62 -16.02 4.75 -1.52
CA PRO A 62 -15.43 4.19 -0.32
C PRO A 62 -14.22 3.32 -0.67
N ILE A 63 -13.21 3.36 0.19
CA ILE A 63 -12.05 2.46 0.08
C ILE A 63 -12.41 1.15 0.75
N ARG A 64 -12.25 0.05 0.01
CA ARG A 64 -12.17 -1.29 0.60
C ARG A 64 -10.76 -1.49 1.14
N TYR A 65 -10.60 -1.31 2.45
CA TYR A 65 -9.31 -1.49 3.10
C TYR A 65 -8.96 -2.96 3.25
N LEU A 66 -7.69 -3.26 2.98
CA LEU A 66 -7.14 -4.58 3.23
C LEU A 66 -6.59 -4.70 4.65
N HIS A 67 -6.74 -5.88 5.23
CA HIS A 67 -6.03 -6.27 6.43
C HIS A 67 -4.58 -6.60 6.06
N LEU A 68 -3.70 -5.59 6.00
CA LEU A 68 -2.35 -5.76 5.45
C LEU A 68 -1.53 -6.82 6.17
N GLN A 69 -1.68 -6.98 7.48
CA GLN A 69 -1.00 -8.05 8.21
C GLN A 69 -1.32 -9.44 7.63
N ASN A 70 -2.61 -9.78 7.53
CA ASN A 70 -3.07 -11.07 7.04
C ASN A 70 -2.67 -11.31 5.58
N ILE A 71 -2.86 -10.31 4.71
CA ILE A 71 -2.47 -10.43 3.29
C ILE A 71 -0.97 -10.59 3.13
N ARG A 72 -0.17 -9.76 3.82
CA ARG A 72 1.29 -9.82 3.71
C ARG A 72 1.85 -11.12 4.23
N ASN A 73 1.32 -11.63 5.34
CA ASN A 73 1.75 -12.90 5.92
C ASN A 73 1.35 -14.08 5.04
N SER A 74 0.09 -14.14 4.60
CA SER A 74 -0.44 -15.28 3.83
C SER A 74 0.17 -15.37 2.44
N PHE A 75 0.46 -14.24 1.81
CA PHE A 75 0.97 -14.19 0.45
C PHE A 75 2.41 -13.71 0.36
N SER A 76 3.13 -13.53 1.47
CA SER A 76 4.50 -13.03 1.50
C SER A 76 4.68 -11.76 0.65
N LEU A 77 3.84 -10.74 0.89
CA LEU A 77 3.91 -9.45 0.21
C LEU A 77 4.69 -8.43 1.03
N SER A 78 5.51 -7.63 0.35
CA SER A 78 6.06 -6.41 0.92
C SER A 78 4.97 -5.36 1.17
N TYR A 79 5.30 -4.33 1.95
CA TYR A 79 4.37 -3.21 2.19
C TYR A 79 3.93 -2.54 0.88
N GLU A 80 4.87 -2.25 -0.02
CA GLU A 80 4.57 -1.61 -1.31
C GLU A 80 3.63 -2.47 -2.14
N GLU A 81 3.88 -3.77 -2.22
CA GLU A 81 3.03 -4.74 -2.91
C GLU A 81 1.62 -4.79 -2.35
N ALA A 82 1.46 -4.75 -1.03
CA ALA A 82 0.15 -4.83 -0.40
C ALA A 82 -0.66 -3.52 -0.58
N ILE A 83 -0.02 -2.36 -0.57
CA ILE A 83 -0.66 -1.09 -0.92
C ILE A 83 -1.09 -1.06 -2.39
N GLN A 84 -0.25 -1.58 -3.29
CA GLN A 84 -0.58 -1.67 -4.72
C GLN A 84 -1.69 -2.68 -4.99
N PHE A 85 -1.72 -3.78 -4.23
CA PHE A 85 -2.84 -4.71 -4.24
C PHE A 85 -4.13 -3.96 -3.91
N GLN A 86 -4.15 -3.20 -2.81
CA GLN A 86 -5.34 -2.44 -2.41
C GLN A 86 -5.77 -1.46 -3.50
N LEU A 87 -4.83 -0.70 -4.05
CA LEU A 87 -5.12 0.24 -5.14
C LEU A 87 -5.77 -0.48 -6.34
N MET A 88 -5.14 -1.56 -6.81
CA MET A 88 -5.60 -2.31 -7.98
C MET A 88 -6.94 -3.01 -7.74
N PHE A 89 -7.14 -3.56 -6.54
CA PHE A 89 -8.40 -4.17 -6.13
C PHE A 89 -9.53 -3.14 -6.11
N ASN A 90 -9.32 -1.98 -5.49
CA ASN A 90 -10.32 -0.91 -5.45
C ASN A 90 -10.65 -0.41 -6.86
N GLU A 91 -9.64 -0.22 -7.72
CA GLU A 91 -9.85 0.21 -9.10
C GLU A 91 -10.69 -0.80 -9.90
N LEU A 92 -10.34 -2.10 -9.86
CA LEU A 92 -11.08 -3.14 -10.58
C LEU A 92 -12.49 -3.35 -10.02
N SER A 93 -12.64 -3.30 -8.69
CA SER A 93 -13.93 -3.38 -8.00
C SER A 93 -14.85 -2.24 -8.45
N ASN A 94 -14.35 -1.00 -8.42
CA ASN A 94 -15.11 0.17 -8.84
C ASN A 94 -15.47 0.11 -10.33
N GLN A 95 -14.55 -0.34 -11.19
CA GLN A 95 -14.83 -0.55 -12.61
C GLN A 95 -15.96 -1.56 -12.86
N LEU A 96 -15.99 -2.68 -12.12
CA LEU A 96 -17.06 -3.67 -12.25
C LEU A 96 -18.40 -3.11 -11.74
N LYS A 97 -18.42 -2.44 -10.58
CA LYS A 97 -19.63 -1.81 -10.04
C LYS A 97 -20.23 -0.80 -11.03
N THR A 98 -19.40 0.05 -11.63
CA THR A 98 -19.84 1.02 -12.63
C THR A 98 -20.37 0.35 -13.89
N LYS A 99 -19.70 -0.70 -14.41
CA LYS A 99 -20.16 -1.42 -15.62
C LYS A 99 -21.47 -2.16 -15.41
N ALA A 100 -21.66 -2.75 -14.24
CA ALA A 100 -22.88 -3.49 -13.88
C ALA A 100 -24.00 -2.59 -13.34
N SER A 101 -23.76 -1.28 -13.18
CA SER A 101 -24.64 -0.35 -12.47
C SER A 101 -25.09 -0.89 -11.10
N ALA A 102 -24.19 -1.59 -10.41
CA ALA A 102 -24.48 -2.35 -9.20
C ALA A 102 -23.81 -1.71 -7.98
N LYS A 103 -24.51 -1.74 -6.84
CA LYS A 103 -24.00 -1.22 -5.55
C LYS A 103 -22.96 -2.16 -4.92
N TYR A 104 -23.09 -3.46 -5.15
CA TYR A 104 -22.22 -4.50 -4.61
C TYR A 104 -21.71 -5.42 -5.74
N ILE A 105 -20.63 -6.14 -5.46
CA ILE A 105 -20.08 -7.16 -6.34
C ILE A 105 -20.41 -8.52 -5.73
N PRO A 106 -20.92 -9.50 -6.50
CA PRO A 106 -21.10 -10.85 -6.01
C PRO A 106 -19.79 -11.45 -5.48
N PHE A 107 -19.84 -12.27 -4.44
CA PHE A 107 -18.64 -12.86 -3.82
C PHE A 107 -17.71 -13.57 -4.82
N LYS A 108 -18.29 -14.30 -5.79
CA LYS A 108 -17.55 -14.96 -6.87
C LYS A 108 -16.68 -13.99 -7.68
N ASP A 109 -17.20 -12.80 -7.96
CA ASP A 109 -16.48 -11.79 -8.73
C ASP A 109 -15.45 -11.05 -7.86
N GLU A 110 -15.75 -10.83 -6.58
CA GLU A 110 -14.79 -10.29 -5.60
C GLU A 110 -13.57 -11.21 -5.46
N GLU A 111 -13.80 -12.52 -5.30
CA GLU A 111 -12.76 -13.54 -5.25
C GLU A 111 -11.93 -13.57 -6.54
N LYS A 112 -12.60 -13.52 -7.69
CA LYS A 112 -11.91 -13.46 -9.00
C LYS A 112 -11.01 -12.22 -9.11
N ILE A 113 -11.49 -11.04 -8.70
CA ILE A 113 -10.66 -9.83 -8.68
C ILE A 113 -9.47 -10.04 -7.74
N PHE A 114 -9.70 -10.57 -6.54
CA PHE A 114 -8.67 -10.78 -5.54
C PHE A 114 -7.50 -11.60 -6.09
N TYR A 115 -7.75 -12.78 -6.65
CA TYR A 115 -6.69 -13.63 -7.21
C TYR A 115 -6.06 -13.03 -8.47
N THR A 116 -6.85 -12.36 -9.32
CA THR A 116 -6.31 -11.64 -10.49
C THR A 116 -5.32 -10.54 -10.07
N VAL A 117 -5.64 -9.80 -9.02
CA VAL A 117 -4.75 -8.75 -8.48
C VAL A 117 -3.52 -9.39 -7.85
N LEU A 118 -3.68 -10.47 -7.09
CA LEU A 118 -2.57 -11.19 -6.48
C LEU A 118 -1.55 -11.62 -7.54
N ASP A 119 -2.01 -12.28 -8.60
CA ASP A 119 -1.17 -12.78 -9.69
C ASP A 119 -0.43 -11.63 -10.38
N LYS A 120 -1.13 -10.51 -10.66
CA LYS A 120 -0.50 -9.30 -11.21
C LYS A 120 0.58 -8.74 -10.29
N ILE A 121 0.32 -8.67 -8.99
CA ILE A 121 1.28 -8.16 -8.01
C ILE A 121 2.50 -9.09 -7.95
N LYS A 122 2.31 -10.41 -7.93
CA LYS A 122 3.39 -11.40 -7.96
C LYS A 122 4.20 -11.35 -9.25
N ALA A 123 3.56 -11.07 -10.38
CA ALA A 123 4.21 -10.84 -11.66
C ALA A 123 4.93 -9.47 -11.78
N GLY A 124 4.94 -8.66 -10.72
CA GLY A 124 5.59 -7.34 -10.73
C GLY A 124 4.79 -6.23 -11.42
N ILE A 125 3.53 -6.49 -11.79
CA ILE A 125 2.63 -5.49 -12.39
C ILE A 125 2.09 -4.56 -11.29
N ARG A 126 2.11 -3.25 -11.54
CA ARG A 126 1.74 -2.20 -10.57
C ARG A 126 0.90 -1.13 -11.26
N ASN A 127 -0.13 -0.62 -10.59
CA ASN A 127 -0.90 0.52 -11.10
C ASN A 127 -0.16 1.83 -10.86
N PHE A 128 0.50 1.97 -9.70
CA PHE A 128 1.43 3.06 -9.46
C PHE A 128 2.86 2.63 -9.81
N VAL A 129 3.36 3.04 -10.98
CA VAL A 129 4.75 2.77 -11.37
C VAL A 129 5.66 3.81 -10.73
N ARG A 130 6.50 3.36 -9.79
CA ARG A 130 7.49 4.20 -9.11
C ARG A 130 8.42 4.90 -10.13
N PRO A 131 8.55 6.24 -10.07
CA PRO A 131 9.54 6.97 -10.86
C PRO A 131 10.97 6.52 -10.56
N LYS A 132 11.83 6.41 -11.58
CA LYS A 132 13.26 6.04 -11.42
C LYS A 132 14.20 7.25 -11.24
N TYR A 133 13.66 8.47 -11.25
CA TYR A 133 14.43 9.73 -11.20
C TYR A 133 15.03 10.00 -9.82
N LYS A 134 16.20 10.66 -9.77
CA LYS A 134 16.86 11.02 -8.50
C LYS A 134 16.02 12.00 -7.66
N VAL A 135 15.24 12.87 -8.31
CA VAL A 135 14.39 13.87 -7.65
C VAL A 135 12.94 13.62 -8.06
N VAL A 136 12.06 13.54 -7.07
CA VAL A 136 10.62 13.40 -7.26
C VAL A 136 9.93 14.58 -6.60
N ASN A 137 9.01 15.20 -7.32
CA ASN A 137 8.23 16.33 -6.84
C ASN A 137 6.79 15.87 -6.62
N LEU A 138 6.44 15.66 -5.35
CA LEU A 138 5.06 15.41 -4.93
C LEU A 138 4.32 16.75 -4.87
N LEU A 139 3.15 16.84 -5.48
CA LEU A 139 2.30 18.02 -5.42
C LEU A 139 0.92 17.65 -4.90
N TRP A 140 0.56 18.17 -3.74
CA TRP A 140 -0.77 17.99 -3.17
C TRP A 140 -1.78 18.93 -3.84
N LEU A 141 -2.78 18.35 -4.52
CA LEU A 141 -3.71 19.09 -5.39
C LEU A 141 -5.04 19.46 -4.73
N ASP A 142 -5.31 19.03 -3.51
CA ASP A 142 -6.67 19.17 -2.94
C ASP A 142 -7.09 20.64 -2.75
N SER A 143 -6.15 21.56 -2.48
CA SER A 143 -6.50 23.00 -2.42
C SER A 143 -7.01 23.56 -3.75
N ALA A 144 -6.61 22.97 -4.88
CA ALA A 144 -7.10 23.39 -6.19
C ALA A 144 -8.58 23.05 -6.41
N LEU A 145 -9.17 22.23 -5.54
CA LEU A 145 -10.60 21.92 -5.54
C LEU A 145 -11.43 23.02 -4.85
N GLU A 146 -10.81 23.80 -3.96
CA GLU A 146 -11.51 24.80 -3.14
C GLU A 146 -11.92 26.04 -3.94
N SER A 147 -11.03 26.54 -4.82
CA SER A 147 -11.30 27.75 -5.59
C SER A 147 -10.47 27.89 -6.86
N LYS A 148 -10.96 28.71 -7.80
CA LYS A 148 -10.21 29.12 -9.00
C LYS A 148 -8.89 29.82 -8.66
N LYS A 149 -8.82 30.51 -7.52
CA LYS A 149 -7.60 31.20 -7.06
C LYS A 149 -6.51 30.20 -6.71
N GLU A 150 -6.84 29.18 -5.93
CA GLU A 150 -5.90 28.11 -5.55
C GLU A 150 -5.47 27.28 -6.76
N LEU A 151 -6.40 27.00 -7.68
CA LEU A 151 -6.05 26.34 -8.95
C LEU A 151 -5.01 27.13 -9.75
N ARG A 152 -5.12 28.46 -9.83
CA ARG A 152 -4.14 29.30 -10.52
C ARG A 152 -2.76 29.24 -9.85
N LYS A 153 -2.67 29.16 -8.52
CA LYS A 153 -1.40 28.98 -7.80
C LYS A 153 -0.75 27.65 -8.15
N VAL A 154 -1.53 26.57 -8.15
CA VAL A 154 -1.07 25.23 -8.56
C VAL A 154 -0.57 25.25 -10.01
N GLN A 155 -1.30 25.88 -10.93
CA GLN A 155 -0.89 26.03 -12.33
C GLN A 155 0.43 26.82 -12.46
N ALA A 156 0.58 27.90 -11.70
CA ALA A 156 1.81 28.70 -11.69
C ALA A 156 3.00 27.90 -11.14
N LEU A 157 2.79 27.13 -10.07
CA LEU A 157 3.82 26.26 -9.50
C LEU A 157 4.25 25.18 -10.49
N VAL A 158 3.30 24.51 -11.16
CA VAL A 158 3.59 23.46 -12.14
C VAL A 158 4.46 23.98 -13.29
N LYS A 159 4.25 25.24 -13.70
CA LYS A 159 5.06 25.92 -14.72
C LYS A 159 6.40 26.46 -14.20
N SER A 160 6.62 26.46 -12.89
CA SER A 160 7.83 27.03 -12.30
C SER A 160 9.07 26.16 -12.55
N GLN A 161 10.23 26.82 -12.67
CA GLN A 161 11.51 26.13 -12.79
C GLN A 161 11.84 25.26 -11.55
N LYS A 162 11.28 25.59 -10.39
CA LYS A 162 11.47 24.82 -9.16
C LYS A 162 10.80 23.45 -9.27
N PHE A 163 9.60 23.38 -9.84
CA PHE A 163 8.84 22.14 -10.01
C PHE A 163 9.33 21.31 -11.19
N SER A 164 9.89 21.92 -12.24
CA SER A 164 10.40 21.17 -13.40
C SER A 164 11.69 20.38 -13.13
N LYS A 165 12.40 20.65 -12.03
CA LYS A 165 13.65 19.97 -11.64
C LYS A 165 13.47 18.54 -11.11
N GLY A 166 12.25 18.04 -11.01
CA GLY A 166 11.95 16.70 -10.49
C GLY A 166 10.78 16.07 -11.24
N HIS A 167 10.67 14.74 -11.14
CA HIS A 167 9.57 14.04 -11.80
C HIS A 167 8.25 14.31 -11.07
N PRO A 168 7.18 14.72 -11.78
CA PRO A 168 5.92 15.11 -11.16
C PRO A 168 5.12 13.91 -10.68
N VAL A 169 4.66 13.99 -9.43
CA VAL A 169 3.68 13.07 -8.86
C VAL A 169 2.58 13.89 -8.22
N PHE A 170 1.39 13.81 -8.79
CA PHE A 170 0.21 14.46 -8.24
C PHE A 170 -0.37 13.61 -7.12
N VAL A 171 -0.73 14.28 -6.02
CA VAL A 171 -1.19 13.64 -4.79
C VAL A 171 -2.56 14.21 -4.42
N SER A 172 -3.48 13.35 -4.02
CA SER A 172 -4.80 13.76 -3.54
C SER A 172 -5.30 12.85 -2.43
N LEU A 173 -5.88 13.45 -1.40
CA LEU A 173 -6.61 12.77 -0.32
C LEU A 173 -8.12 12.77 -0.58
N CYS A 174 -8.58 13.50 -1.62
CA CYS A 174 -9.98 13.69 -1.98
C CYS A 174 -10.43 12.88 -3.20
N LEU A 175 -9.53 12.71 -4.18
CA LEU A 175 -9.86 12.15 -5.49
C LEU A 175 -9.27 10.75 -5.66
N SER A 176 -10.07 9.86 -6.25
CA SER A 176 -9.63 8.55 -6.75
C SER A 176 -8.69 8.73 -7.93
N GLN A 177 -8.02 7.65 -8.35
CA GLN A 177 -7.06 7.71 -9.44
C GLN A 177 -7.70 8.20 -10.75
N VAL A 178 -8.93 7.78 -11.04
CA VAL A 178 -9.69 8.20 -12.22
C VAL A 178 -10.06 9.68 -12.14
N GLU A 179 -10.57 10.12 -10.99
CA GLU A 179 -10.95 11.52 -10.77
C GLU A 179 -9.75 12.45 -10.83
N LEU A 180 -8.62 12.08 -10.23
CA LEU A 180 -7.41 12.88 -10.23
C LEU A 180 -6.83 13.03 -11.64
N LYS A 181 -6.78 11.95 -12.43
CA LYS A 181 -6.36 11.99 -13.84
C LYS A 181 -7.25 12.93 -14.64
N ASN A 182 -8.57 12.83 -14.46
CA ASN A 182 -9.54 13.70 -15.13
C ASN A 182 -9.39 15.17 -14.72
N PHE A 183 -9.21 15.44 -13.42
CA PHE A 183 -8.99 16.77 -12.89
C PHE A 183 -7.74 17.41 -13.48
N VAL A 184 -6.62 16.68 -13.50
CA VAL A 184 -5.34 17.16 -14.06
C VAL A 184 -5.46 17.48 -15.55
N ARG A 185 -6.12 16.61 -16.33
CA ARG A 185 -6.36 16.82 -17.76
C ARG A 185 -7.26 18.03 -18.02
N LYS A 186 -8.40 18.13 -17.34
CA LYS A 186 -9.41 19.19 -17.54
C LYS A 186 -8.86 20.59 -17.21
N ASN A 187 -7.94 20.68 -16.25
CA ASN A 187 -7.42 21.95 -15.76
C ASN A 187 -6.05 22.34 -16.35
N GLY A 188 -5.60 21.67 -17.41
CA GLY A 188 -4.34 22.01 -18.08
C GLY A 188 -3.10 21.81 -17.20
N LEU A 189 -3.16 20.86 -16.25
CA LEU A 189 -2.03 20.44 -15.41
C LEU A 189 -1.30 19.22 -15.99
N HIS A 190 -1.60 18.86 -17.24
CA HIS A 190 -1.06 17.67 -17.87
C HIS A 190 0.46 17.80 -18.04
N LEU A 191 1.18 16.82 -17.49
CA LEU A 191 2.63 16.68 -17.64
C LEU A 191 2.91 15.25 -18.08
N ASP A 192 3.72 15.10 -19.11
CA ASP A 192 4.05 13.80 -19.66
C ASP A 192 4.71 12.90 -18.62
N GLY A 193 4.19 11.69 -18.51
CA GLY A 193 4.69 10.67 -17.60
C GLY A 193 4.38 10.90 -16.12
N ALA A 194 3.62 11.95 -15.75
CA ALA A 194 3.25 12.21 -14.37
C ALA A 194 2.56 11.00 -13.71
N LYS A 195 2.83 10.80 -12.42
CA LYS A 195 2.22 9.74 -11.61
C LYS A 195 1.17 10.30 -10.66
N PHE A 196 0.32 9.41 -10.16
CA PHE A 196 -0.84 9.77 -9.34
C PHE A 196 -0.88 8.92 -8.09
N LEU A 197 -0.76 9.55 -6.93
CA LEU A 197 -0.90 8.92 -5.62
C LEU A 197 -2.22 9.41 -5.01
N THR A 198 -3.17 8.51 -4.86
CA THR A 198 -4.53 8.83 -4.42
C THR A 198 -4.85 8.26 -3.05
N TYR A 199 -5.97 8.68 -2.48
CA TYR A 199 -6.43 8.19 -1.19
C TYR A 199 -6.59 6.66 -1.15
N GLU A 200 -6.81 6.02 -2.30
CA GLU A 200 -6.99 4.56 -2.42
C GLU A 200 -5.74 3.78 -2.00
N MET A 201 -4.59 4.44 -1.94
CA MET A 201 -3.32 3.88 -1.45
C MET A 201 -3.13 4.03 0.07
N LEU A 202 -4.00 4.75 0.77
CA LEU A 202 -3.92 4.89 2.22
C LEU A 202 -4.39 3.60 2.89
N ASN A 203 -3.75 3.21 3.98
CA ASN A 203 -4.18 2.05 4.76
C ASN A 203 -3.90 2.29 6.25
N PRO A 204 -4.76 1.83 7.17
CA PRO A 204 -4.54 2.02 8.61
C PRO A 204 -3.39 1.17 9.17
N TYR A 205 -2.79 0.26 8.40
CA TYR A 205 -1.58 -0.47 8.78
C TYR A 205 -0.32 0.23 8.28
N ASN A 206 0.66 0.38 9.17
CA ASN A 206 1.98 0.91 8.83
C ASN A 206 2.89 -0.14 8.14
N LYS A 207 4.15 0.21 7.84
CA LYS A 207 5.12 -0.68 7.18
C LYS A 207 5.39 -1.98 7.94
N ASP A 208 5.20 -1.98 9.25
CA ASP A 208 5.44 -3.11 10.14
C ASP A 208 4.15 -3.92 10.37
N SER A 209 3.08 -3.62 9.60
CA SER A 209 1.76 -4.25 9.75
C SER A 209 1.11 -4.00 11.12
N ILE A 210 1.42 -2.86 11.76
CA ILE A 210 0.76 -2.42 13.00
C ILE A 210 -0.38 -1.48 12.64
N LEU A 211 -1.56 -1.72 13.22
CA LEU A 211 -2.75 -0.90 13.05
C LEU A 211 -2.58 0.45 13.75
N GLU A 212 -2.99 1.52 13.07
CA GLU A 212 -2.90 2.88 13.56
C GLU A 212 -4.21 3.68 13.32
N PRO A 213 -4.42 4.78 14.06
CA PRO A 213 -5.71 5.48 14.07
C PRO A 213 -6.07 6.18 12.76
N VAL A 214 -5.06 6.53 11.95
CA VAL A 214 -5.24 7.32 10.73
C VAL A 214 -4.74 6.49 9.54
N PRO A 215 -5.56 6.27 8.49
CA PRO A 215 -5.10 5.68 7.25
C PRO A 215 -3.96 6.49 6.64
N MET A 216 -2.85 5.84 6.37
CA MET A 216 -1.62 6.50 5.97
C MET A 216 -0.93 5.74 4.84
N VAL A 217 0.07 6.40 4.26
CA VAL A 217 1.00 5.78 3.34
C VAL A 217 2.43 6.18 3.70
N GLU A 218 3.32 5.19 3.75
CA GLU A 218 4.73 5.42 3.98
C GLU A 218 5.48 5.66 2.68
N ILE A 219 5.68 6.94 2.35
CA ILE A 219 6.31 7.39 1.11
C ILE A 219 7.71 6.79 0.94
N ASN A 220 8.50 6.66 2.01
CA ASN A 220 9.84 6.07 1.93
C ASN A 220 9.86 4.57 1.64
N ARG A 221 8.70 3.90 1.70
CA ARG A 221 8.54 2.50 1.29
C ARG A 221 8.06 2.38 -0.15
N ILE A 222 7.31 3.37 -0.64
CA ILE A 222 6.91 3.46 -2.04
C ILE A 222 8.09 3.91 -2.91
N PHE A 223 8.79 4.98 -2.53
CA PHE A 223 9.92 5.52 -3.28
C PHE A 223 11.24 4.90 -2.83
N SER A 224 12.27 4.95 -3.68
CA SER A 224 13.61 4.46 -3.33
C SER A 224 14.26 5.39 -2.30
N LYS A 225 14.98 4.80 -1.34
CA LYS A 225 15.75 5.53 -0.30
C LYS A 225 16.78 6.51 -0.87
N LYS A 226 17.22 6.32 -2.13
CA LYS A 226 18.18 7.19 -2.82
C LYS A 226 17.53 8.42 -3.47
N GLN A 227 16.20 8.48 -3.53
CA GLN A 227 15.48 9.58 -4.17
C GLN A 227 15.29 10.73 -3.18
N ARG A 228 15.50 11.94 -3.66
CA ARG A 228 15.14 13.16 -2.93
C ARG A 228 13.68 13.50 -3.25
N ILE A 229 12.83 13.47 -2.23
CA ILE A 229 11.40 13.74 -2.35
C ILE A 229 11.14 15.18 -1.91
N ASN A 230 10.76 16.03 -2.85
CA ASN A 230 10.28 17.38 -2.57
C ASN A 230 8.75 17.33 -2.49
N PHE A 231 8.17 17.87 -1.42
CA PHE A 231 6.73 17.89 -1.24
C PHE A 231 6.21 19.33 -1.27
N PHE A 232 5.46 19.63 -2.32
CA PHE A 232 4.81 20.91 -2.54
C PHE A 232 3.40 20.88 -1.94
N LEU A 233 3.15 21.77 -0.99
CA LEU A 233 1.93 21.79 -0.17
C LEU A 233 1.40 23.22 -0.05
N PRO A 234 0.08 23.45 -0.10
CA PRO A 234 -0.52 24.77 0.15
C PRO A 234 -0.50 25.13 1.65
N LYS A 235 -0.49 24.12 2.52
CA LYS A 235 -0.56 24.26 3.98
C LYS A 235 0.39 23.27 4.67
N GLU A 236 0.10 22.90 5.91
CA GLU A 236 0.86 21.91 6.67
C GLU A 236 0.79 20.51 6.03
N GLN A 237 1.79 19.68 6.35
CA GLN A 237 1.88 18.33 5.84
C GLN A 237 0.75 17.47 6.43
N PRO A 238 -0.01 16.73 5.59
CA PRO A 238 -1.01 15.78 6.08
C PRO A 238 -0.36 14.64 6.86
N SER A 239 -0.98 14.19 7.94
CA SER A 239 -0.50 13.06 8.74
C SER A 239 -0.60 11.72 7.97
N GLU A 240 -1.45 11.67 6.95
CA GLU A 240 -1.63 10.54 6.04
C GLU A 240 -0.37 10.24 5.21
N PHE A 241 0.52 11.23 5.01
CA PHE A 241 1.78 11.03 4.30
C PHE A 241 2.95 10.96 5.28
N LYS A 242 3.37 9.75 5.64
CA LYS A 242 4.53 9.52 6.51
C LYS A 242 5.80 9.38 5.66
N GLY A 243 6.85 10.10 6.04
CA GLY A 243 8.13 10.01 5.34
C GLY A 243 9.08 11.18 5.55
N LYS A 244 10.23 11.12 4.88
CA LYS A 244 11.23 12.19 4.82
C LYS A 244 11.02 13.02 3.56
N PHE A 245 10.77 14.31 3.74
CA PHE A 245 10.45 15.23 2.65
C PHE A 245 11.26 16.53 2.77
N ASN A 246 11.54 17.16 1.63
CA ASN A 246 11.86 18.57 1.58
C ASN A 246 10.57 19.35 1.33
N ILE A 247 10.08 20.06 2.33
CA ILE A 247 8.80 20.76 2.26
C ILE A 247 8.95 22.09 1.50
N HIS A 248 7.99 22.35 0.61
CA HIS A 248 7.86 23.61 -0.11
C HIS A 248 6.42 24.10 -0.05
N LYS A 249 6.21 25.25 0.57
CA LYS A 249 4.90 25.93 0.57
C LYS A 249 4.73 26.78 -0.69
N PHE A 250 3.49 26.95 -1.16
CA PHE A 250 3.14 27.78 -2.32
C PHE A 250 1.76 28.44 -2.16
#